data_AF-A0AAD8U142-F1
#
_entry.id   AF-A0AAD8U142-F1
#
_cell.length_a   1.000
_cell.length_b   1.000
_cell.length_c   1.000
_cell.angle_alpha   90.00
_cell.angle_beta   90.00
_cell.angle_gamma   90.00
#
_symmetry.space_group_name_H-M   'P 1'
#
loop_
_entity.id
_entity.type
_entity.pdbx_description
1 polymer ?
#
loop_
_entity_poly.entity_id
_entity_poly.type
_entity_poly.pdbx_seq_one_letter_code
_entity_poly.pdbx_strand_id
1 'polypeptide(L)'
;MRPVVETLRRCGLTDAAISKLLVIHMGMLMASPDRIREVFDELKEIGMCISDSRFLYCFRAMCNLKRGTWRRKLELFQSFGVSEGEVLQAFKTQPTIVLFADESMKRKVRFLLDELKLGMTDIMLHPVILGYSLDKCILPRCAVLTVLMREGKIQRDIKLLQALLGGSKIFSTRYVLRHANDVPDVVKAYEGAILRPLAH
;
A
#
# COMPACT_ATOMS: atom_id res chain seq x y z
N MET A 1 -7.27 -4.44 -29.58
CA MET A 1 -7.66 -5.57 -28.71
C MET A 1 -6.94 -6.88 -29.04
N ARG A 2 -7.08 -7.43 -30.25
CA ARG A 2 -6.47 -8.73 -30.65
C ARG A 2 -4.93 -8.81 -30.44
N PRO A 3 -4.11 -7.79 -30.77
CA PRO A 3 -2.65 -7.88 -30.61
C PRO A 3 -2.17 -7.97 -29.16
N VAL A 4 -2.86 -7.31 -28.23
CA VAL A 4 -2.51 -7.31 -26.79
C VAL A 4 -2.81 -8.67 -26.17
N VAL A 5 -4.01 -9.20 -26.40
CA VAL A 5 -4.42 -10.51 -25.87
C VAL A 5 -3.52 -11.62 -26.42
N GLU A 6 -3.18 -11.59 -27.71
CA GLU A 6 -2.24 -12.54 -28.30
C GLU A 6 -0.83 -12.42 -27.71
N THR A 7 -0.36 -11.21 -27.45
CA THR A 7 0.94 -10.99 -26.80
C THR A 7 0.95 -11.56 -25.38
N LEU A 8 -0.08 -11.29 -24.59
CA LEU A 8 -0.22 -11.84 -23.24
C LEU A 8 -0.24 -13.38 -23.25
N ARG A 9 -0.91 -14.00 -24.23
CA ARG A 9 -0.92 -15.45 -24.40
C ARG A 9 0.46 -16.00 -24.78
N ARG A 10 1.19 -15.32 -25.68
CA ARG A 10 2.57 -15.69 -26.06
C ARG A 10 3.55 -15.55 -24.90
N CYS A 11 3.32 -14.60 -24.00
CA CYS A 11 4.07 -14.47 -22.75
C CYS A 11 3.72 -15.55 -21.71
N GLY A 12 2.74 -16.43 -21.99
CA GLY A 12 2.41 -17.58 -21.14
C GLY A 12 1.21 -17.38 -20.21
N LEU A 13 0.43 -16.29 -20.34
CA LEU A 13 -0.81 -16.17 -19.57
C LEU A 13 -1.90 -17.08 -20.15
N THR A 14 -2.62 -17.77 -19.26
CA THR A 14 -3.85 -18.49 -19.60
C THR A 14 -4.98 -17.51 -19.89
N ASP A 15 -5.99 -17.94 -20.66
CA ASP A 15 -7.16 -17.11 -20.96
C ASP A 15 -7.91 -16.67 -19.69
N ALA A 16 -7.90 -17.50 -18.63
CA ALA A 16 -8.44 -17.14 -17.31
C ALA A 16 -7.64 -16.02 -16.64
N ALA A 17 -6.30 -16.08 -16.69
CA ALA A 17 -5.43 -15.04 -16.16
C ALA A 17 -5.56 -13.73 -16.94
N ILE A 18 -5.69 -13.80 -18.27
CA ILE A 18 -5.96 -12.65 -19.13
C ILE A 18 -7.31 -12.02 -18.77
N SER A 19 -8.36 -12.83 -18.65
CA SER A 19 -9.70 -12.35 -18.26
C SER A 19 -9.66 -11.63 -16.91
N LYS A 20 -9.00 -12.23 -15.91
CA LYS A 20 -8.79 -11.59 -14.60
C LYS A 20 -8.01 -10.28 -14.71
N LEU A 21 -6.96 -10.23 -15.51
CA LEU A 21 -6.16 -9.03 -15.74
C LEU A 21 -7.00 -7.89 -16.35
N LEU A 22 -7.85 -8.20 -17.33
CA LEU A 22 -8.72 -7.22 -17.97
C LEU A 22 -9.80 -6.67 -17.02
N VAL A 23 -10.31 -7.51 -16.10
CA VAL A 23 -11.23 -7.08 -15.05
C VAL A 23 -10.55 -6.12 -14.07
N ILE A 24 -9.32 -6.40 -13.64
CA ILE A 24 -8.61 -5.54 -12.69
C ILE A 24 -8.00 -4.30 -13.36
N HIS A 25 -7.75 -4.33 -14.68
CA HIS A 25 -7.15 -3.22 -15.41
C HIS A 25 -7.53 -3.23 -16.90
N MET A 26 -8.69 -2.66 -17.21
CA MET A 26 -9.18 -2.50 -18.58
C MET A 26 -8.22 -1.67 -19.46
N GLY A 27 -7.49 -0.72 -18.86
CA GLY A 27 -6.48 0.09 -19.54
C GLY A 27 -5.32 -0.72 -20.15
N MET A 28 -5.14 -2.00 -19.77
CA MET A 28 -4.17 -2.90 -20.42
C MET A 28 -4.37 -3.02 -21.94
N LEU A 29 -5.60 -2.86 -22.43
CA LEU A 29 -5.90 -2.92 -23.86
C LEU A 29 -5.22 -1.81 -24.68
N MET A 30 -4.76 -0.75 -24.00
CA MET A 30 -4.06 0.38 -24.59
C MET A 30 -2.53 0.25 -24.49
N ALA A 31 -2.01 -0.78 -23.80
CA ALA A 31 -0.57 -1.00 -23.69
C ALA A 31 0.01 -1.50 -25.03
N SER A 32 1.24 -1.09 -25.34
CA SER A 32 1.95 -1.65 -26.49
C SER A 32 2.40 -3.09 -26.22
N PRO A 33 2.40 -3.98 -27.23
CA PRO A 33 2.96 -5.32 -27.12
C PRO A 33 4.40 -5.33 -26.59
N ASP A 34 5.21 -4.36 -26.97
CA ASP A 34 6.61 -4.27 -26.51
C ASP A 34 6.68 -3.95 -25.02
N ARG A 35 5.85 -3.01 -24.51
CA ARG A 35 5.81 -2.72 -23.07
C ARG A 35 5.34 -3.92 -22.26
N ILE A 36 4.43 -4.73 -22.82
CA ILE A 36 4.00 -5.98 -22.19
C ILE A 36 5.22 -6.90 -22.02
N ARG A 37 5.95 -7.20 -23.08
CA ARG A 37 7.12 -8.08 -23.04
C ARG A 37 8.19 -7.56 -22.07
N GLU A 38 8.51 -6.26 -22.15
CA GLU A 38 9.46 -5.63 -21.23
C GLU A 38 9.08 -5.83 -19.76
N VAL A 39 7.80 -5.68 -19.40
CA VAL A 39 7.36 -5.87 -18.00
C VAL A 39 7.43 -7.34 -17.60
N PHE A 40 7.17 -8.29 -18.51
CA PHE A 40 7.39 -9.71 -18.22
C PHE A 40 8.86 -9.99 -17.90
N ASP A 41 9.79 -9.44 -18.68
CA ASP A 41 11.22 -9.60 -18.46
C ASP A 41 11.66 -8.92 -17.15
N GLU A 42 11.22 -7.68 -16.90
CA GLU A 42 11.49 -6.95 -15.65
C GLU A 42 10.96 -7.71 -14.42
N LEU A 43 9.78 -8.32 -14.50
CA LEU A 43 9.22 -9.15 -13.42
C LEU A 43 10.04 -10.42 -13.19
N LYS A 44 10.50 -11.06 -14.27
CA LYS A 44 11.36 -12.25 -14.19
C LYS A 44 12.71 -11.91 -13.57
N GLU A 45 13.31 -10.79 -13.93
CA GLU A 45 14.58 -10.29 -13.37
C GLU A 45 14.49 -10.08 -11.85
N ILE A 46 13.38 -9.54 -11.36
CA ILE A 46 13.15 -9.41 -9.91
C ILE A 46 12.69 -10.71 -9.24
N GLY A 47 12.66 -11.84 -9.96
CA GLY A 47 12.34 -13.16 -9.43
C GLY A 47 10.85 -13.40 -9.18
N MET A 48 9.97 -12.93 -10.07
CA MET A 48 8.55 -13.29 -10.10
C MET A 48 8.28 -14.36 -11.16
N CYS A 49 7.43 -15.32 -10.83
CA CYS A 49 6.92 -16.33 -11.75
C CYS A 49 5.47 -16.02 -12.12
N ILE A 50 5.05 -16.38 -13.34
CA ILE A 50 3.67 -16.23 -13.81
C ILE A 50 2.68 -17.01 -12.93
N SER A 51 3.13 -18.10 -12.30
CA SER A 51 2.34 -18.89 -11.35
C SER A 51 2.11 -18.18 -10.02
N ASP A 52 2.84 -17.10 -9.71
CA ASP A 52 2.69 -16.39 -8.45
C ASP A 52 1.33 -15.70 -8.38
N SER A 53 0.66 -15.89 -7.24
CA SER A 53 -0.68 -15.32 -7.01
C SER A 53 -0.73 -13.78 -7.14
N ARG A 54 0.42 -13.11 -6.94
CA ARG A 54 0.59 -11.66 -7.05
C ARG A 54 1.12 -11.18 -8.41
N PHE A 55 1.49 -12.08 -9.32
CA PHE A 55 2.07 -11.74 -10.61
C PHE A 55 1.23 -10.72 -11.38
N LEU A 56 -0.06 -10.98 -11.56
CA LEU A 56 -0.96 -10.10 -12.32
C LEU A 56 -1.08 -8.70 -11.72
N TYR A 57 -0.98 -8.57 -10.39
CA TYR A 57 -1.03 -7.27 -9.72
C TYR A 57 0.29 -6.51 -9.86
N CYS A 58 1.43 -7.21 -9.80
CA CYS A 58 2.75 -6.62 -10.06
C CYS A 58 2.86 -6.16 -11.52
N PHE A 59 2.45 -7.03 -12.45
CA PHE A 59 2.37 -6.75 -13.87
C PHE A 59 1.51 -5.52 -14.16
N ARG A 60 0.28 -5.49 -13.62
CA ARG A 60 -0.59 -4.32 -13.71
C ARG A 60 0.11 -3.05 -13.22
N ALA A 61 0.78 -3.10 -12.07
CA ALA A 61 1.43 -1.93 -11.51
C ALA A 61 2.56 -1.42 -12.43
N MET A 62 3.43 -2.31 -12.90
CA MET A 62 4.58 -1.95 -13.73
C MET A 62 4.20 -1.54 -15.16
N CYS A 63 3.13 -2.10 -15.73
CA CYS A 63 2.62 -1.67 -17.04
C CYS A 63 2.16 -0.21 -17.05
N ASN A 64 1.73 0.34 -15.90
CA ASN A 64 1.35 1.75 -15.78
C ASN A 64 2.55 2.69 -15.63
N LEU A 65 3.76 2.15 -15.50
CA LEU A 65 4.97 2.93 -15.26
C LEU A 65 5.92 2.81 -16.46
N LYS A 66 6.59 3.91 -16.78
CA LYS A 66 7.79 3.87 -17.65
C LYS A 66 8.95 3.30 -16.83
N ARG A 67 9.92 2.65 -17.50
CA ARG A 67 11.13 2.12 -16.85
C ARG A 67 11.87 3.14 -15.95
N GLY A 68 12.05 4.37 -16.44
CA GLY A 68 12.66 5.43 -15.62
C GLY A 68 11.82 5.84 -14.41
N THR A 69 10.49 5.73 -14.49
CA THR A 69 9.62 5.95 -13.33
C THR A 69 9.73 4.81 -12.33
N TRP A 70 9.76 3.56 -12.80
CA TRP A 70 9.99 2.39 -11.94
C TRP A 70 11.29 2.52 -11.14
N ARG A 71 12.42 2.83 -11.79
CA ARG A 71 13.70 3.05 -11.08
C ARG A 71 13.64 4.16 -10.04
N ARG A 72 13.08 5.32 -10.41
CA ARG A 72 12.90 6.44 -9.48
C ARG A 72 12.06 6.06 -8.24
N LYS A 73 11.06 5.18 -8.40
CA LYS A 73 10.26 4.67 -7.26
C LYS A 73 11.10 3.82 -6.32
N LEU A 74 11.95 2.95 -6.85
CA LEU A 74 12.85 2.14 -6.03
C LEU A 74 13.83 3.02 -5.26
N GLU A 75 14.49 3.95 -5.96
CA GLU A 75 15.42 4.92 -5.37
C GLU A 75 14.76 5.77 -4.28
N LEU A 76 13.50 6.17 -4.48
CA LEU A 76 12.74 6.88 -3.47
C LEU A 76 12.63 6.09 -2.17
N PHE A 77 12.27 4.80 -2.22
CA PHE A 77 12.18 3.99 -1.01
C PHE A 77 13.56 3.74 -0.40
N GLN A 78 14.59 3.50 -1.21
CA GLN A 78 15.96 3.33 -0.74
C GLN A 78 16.50 4.58 -0.02
N SER A 79 16.06 5.78 -0.41
CA SER A 79 16.42 7.03 0.27
C SER A 79 15.99 7.10 1.74
N PHE A 80 15.10 6.21 2.17
CA PHE A 80 14.71 6.03 3.58
C PHE A 80 15.51 4.94 4.31
N GLY A 81 16.62 4.48 3.73
CA GLY A 81 17.59 3.60 4.39
C GLY A 81 17.32 2.09 4.26
N VAL A 82 16.42 1.66 3.36
CA VAL A 82 16.19 0.23 3.06
C VAL A 82 16.92 -0.21 1.80
N SER A 83 17.27 -1.49 1.74
CA SER A 83 17.89 -2.11 0.57
C SER A 83 16.90 -2.25 -0.59
N GLU A 84 17.42 -2.36 -1.82
CA GLU A 84 16.58 -2.64 -2.99
C GLU A 84 15.80 -3.95 -2.83
N GLY A 85 16.42 -4.97 -2.23
CA GLY A 85 15.77 -6.26 -1.96
C GLY A 85 14.54 -6.10 -1.06
N GLU A 86 14.62 -5.32 0.02
CA GLU A 86 13.47 -5.03 0.88
C GLU A 86 12.35 -4.31 0.12
N VAL A 87 12.70 -3.33 -0.72
CA VAL A 87 11.73 -2.61 -1.55
C VAL A 87 11.05 -3.53 -2.55
N LEU A 88 11.80 -4.43 -3.20
CA LEU A 88 11.25 -5.39 -4.13
C LEU A 88 10.32 -6.39 -3.43
N GLN A 89 10.67 -6.87 -2.23
CA GLN A 89 9.77 -7.74 -1.44
C GLN A 89 8.49 -7.01 -1.01
N ALA A 90 8.62 -5.75 -0.59
CA ALA A 90 7.48 -4.89 -0.27
C ALA A 90 6.57 -4.67 -1.50
N PHE A 91 7.16 -4.42 -2.66
CA PHE A 91 6.44 -4.28 -3.94
C PHE A 91 5.70 -5.56 -4.31
N LYS A 92 6.34 -6.72 -4.25
CA LYS A 92 5.69 -8.02 -4.55
C LYS A 92 4.48 -8.28 -3.65
N THR A 93 4.58 -7.84 -2.39
CA THR A 93 3.51 -7.97 -1.40
C THR A 93 2.37 -6.96 -1.64
N GLN A 94 2.71 -5.70 -1.93
CA GLN A 94 1.75 -4.63 -2.19
C GLN A 94 2.15 -3.81 -3.43
N PRO A 95 1.80 -4.27 -4.64
CA PRO A 95 2.27 -3.62 -5.88
C PRO A 95 1.80 -2.18 -6.06
N THR A 96 0.70 -1.80 -5.39
CA THR A 96 0.13 -0.46 -5.52
C THR A 96 0.98 0.63 -4.88
N ILE A 97 1.96 0.30 -4.02
CA ILE A 97 2.80 1.32 -3.35
C ILE A 97 3.56 2.20 -4.36
N VAL A 98 3.92 1.65 -5.53
CA VAL A 98 4.64 2.41 -6.57
C VAL A 98 3.72 3.25 -7.46
N LEU A 99 2.40 3.16 -7.29
CA LEU A 99 1.42 3.90 -8.09
C LEU A 99 1.07 5.28 -7.52
N PHE A 100 1.36 5.53 -6.25
CA PHE A 100 1.11 6.84 -5.63
C PHE A 100 2.13 7.89 -6.06
N ALA A 101 1.76 9.16 -6.08
CA ALA A 101 2.70 10.26 -6.36
C ALA A 101 3.87 10.28 -5.34
N ASP A 102 5.06 10.66 -5.81
CA ASP A 102 6.29 10.63 -4.99
C ASP A 102 6.15 11.49 -3.73
N GLU A 103 5.64 12.71 -3.87
CA GLU A 103 5.43 13.63 -2.73
C GLU A 103 4.40 13.10 -1.72
N SER A 104 3.34 12.45 -2.20
CA SER A 104 2.35 11.82 -1.32
C SER A 104 2.98 10.66 -0.53
N MET A 105 3.83 9.87 -1.18
CA MET A 105 4.53 8.77 -0.52
C MET A 105 5.55 9.30 0.49
N LYS A 106 6.34 10.32 0.14
CA LYS A 106 7.31 10.97 1.05
C LYS A 106 6.64 11.48 2.31
N ARG A 107 5.54 12.25 2.17
CA ARG A 107 4.79 12.79 3.32
C ARG A 107 4.30 11.66 4.23
N LYS A 108 3.80 10.58 3.64
CA LYS A 108 3.31 9.41 4.39
C LYS A 108 4.42 8.68 5.12
N VAL A 109 5.51 8.37 4.43
CA VAL A 109 6.67 7.67 5.05
C VAL A 109 7.24 8.51 6.18
N ARG A 110 7.47 9.82 5.97
CA ARG A 110 7.93 10.72 7.04
C ARG A 110 7.00 10.74 8.24
N PHE A 111 5.68 10.80 8.03
CA PHE A 111 4.75 10.70 9.15
C PHE A 111 4.90 9.38 9.93
N LEU A 112 5.03 8.25 9.24
CA LEU A 112 5.20 6.94 9.90
C LEU A 112 6.54 6.84 10.66
N LEU A 113 7.63 7.37 10.10
CA LEU A 113 8.97 7.34 10.73
C LEU A 113 9.08 8.36 11.87
N ASP A 114 8.71 9.61 11.60
CA ASP A 114 9.01 10.74 12.47
C ASP A 114 7.96 10.91 13.56
N GLU A 115 6.66 10.76 13.23
CA GLU A 115 5.56 10.96 14.19
C GLU A 115 5.18 9.66 14.89
N LEU A 116 5.12 8.54 14.16
CA LEU A 116 4.74 7.24 14.74
C LEU A 116 5.91 6.38 15.19
N LYS A 117 7.15 6.82 14.94
CA LYS A 117 8.39 6.11 15.32
C LYS A 117 8.43 4.65 14.82
N LEU A 118 7.79 4.37 13.67
CA LEU A 118 7.85 3.05 13.04
C LEU A 118 9.15 2.91 12.26
N GLY A 119 9.81 1.76 12.37
CA GLY A 119 11.01 1.47 11.58
C GLY A 119 10.66 1.26 10.10
N MET A 120 11.55 1.70 9.19
CA MET A 120 11.32 1.50 7.75
C MET A 120 11.26 0.02 7.38
N THR A 121 12.05 -0.85 8.04
CA THR A 121 11.97 -2.31 7.87
C THR A 121 10.58 -2.86 8.26
N ASP A 122 9.99 -2.40 9.37
CA ASP A 122 8.63 -2.82 9.77
C ASP A 122 7.57 -2.39 8.75
N ILE A 123 7.75 -1.20 8.16
CA ILE A 123 6.90 -0.69 7.09
C ILE A 123 7.04 -1.55 5.83
N MET A 124 8.27 -1.94 5.45
CA MET A 124 8.50 -2.83 4.30
C MET A 124 7.96 -4.24 4.51
N LEU A 125 7.91 -4.73 5.75
CA LEU A 125 7.24 -5.98 6.12
C LEU A 125 5.70 -5.88 6.06
N HIS A 126 5.14 -4.67 6.19
CA HIS A 126 3.70 -4.41 6.16
C HIS A 126 3.32 -3.31 5.14
N PRO A 127 3.68 -3.45 3.86
CA PRO A 127 3.62 -2.36 2.89
C PRO A 127 2.19 -1.91 2.56
N VAL A 128 1.18 -2.68 2.95
CA VAL A 128 -0.24 -2.29 2.85
C VAL A 128 -0.55 -1.01 3.62
N ILE A 129 0.19 -0.67 4.70
CA ILE A 129 0.04 0.62 5.40
C ILE A 129 0.27 1.80 4.47
N LEU A 130 1.19 1.66 3.50
CA LEU A 130 1.48 2.67 2.48
C LEU A 130 0.37 2.78 1.44
N GLY A 131 -0.54 1.80 1.38
CA GLY A 131 -1.76 1.85 0.57
C GLY A 131 -2.88 2.71 1.18
N TYR A 132 -2.85 2.96 2.49
CA TYR A 132 -3.87 3.77 3.16
C TYR A 132 -3.67 5.27 2.94
N SER A 133 -4.77 6.01 2.90
CA SER A 133 -4.74 7.47 2.86
C SER A 133 -4.17 8.01 4.17
N LEU A 134 -3.19 8.92 4.10
CA LEU A 134 -2.69 9.59 5.29
C LEU A 134 -3.81 10.38 5.97
N ASP A 135 -4.44 11.29 5.21
CA ASP A 135 -5.42 12.23 5.77
C ASP A 135 -6.77 11.58 6.09
N LYS A 136 -7.24 10.62 5.28
CA LYS A 136 -8.57 10.00 5.45
C LYS A 136 -8.58 8.70 6.26
N CYS A 137 -7.42 8.13 6.56
CA CYS A 137 -7.34 6.83 7.22
C CYS A 137 -6.33 6.82 8.37
N ILE A 138 -5.05 7.13 8.12
CA ILE A 138 -4.01 7.02 9.15
C ILE A 138 -4.22 8.07 10.24
N LEU A 139 -4.38 9.35 9.89
CA LEU A 139 -4.55 10.43 10.87
C LEU A 139 -5.80 10.26 11.75
N PRO A 140 -7.01 10.00 11.21
CA PRO A 140 -8.18 9.77 12.05
C PRO A 140 -8.03 8.57 12.98
N ARG A 141 -7.38 7.50 12.52
CA ARG A 141 -7.11 6.32 13.36
C ARG A 141 -6.11 6.63 14.48
N CYS A 142 -5.05 7.37 14.19
CA CYS A 142 -4.12 7.85 15.22
C CYS A 142 -4.86 8.71 16.26
N ALA A 143 -5.74 9.63 15.83
CA ALA A 143 -6.51 10.47 16.72
C ALA A 143 -7.43 9.65 17.65
N VAL A 144 -8.13 8.64 17.11
CA VAL A 144 -8.95 7.70 17.90
C VAL A 144 -8.10 6.99 18.96
N LEU A 145 -6.95 6.43 18.56
CA LEU A 145 -6.07 5.72 19.49
C LEU A 145 -5.52 6.66 20.57
N THR A 146 -5.14 7.89 20.21
CA THR A 146 -4.70 8.92 21.16
C THR A 146 -5.78 9.23 22.21
N VAL A 147 -7.03 9.43 21.77
CA VAL A 147 -8.16 9.68 22.67
C VAL A 147 -8.34 8.51 23.63
N LEU A 148 -8.40 7.28 23.11
CA LEU A 148 -8.56 6.09 23.95
C LEU A 148 -7.42 5.88 24.96
N MET A 149 -6.17 6.20 24.58
CA MET A 149 -5.03 6.14 25.50
C MET A 149 -5.14 7.18 26.62
N ARG A 150 -5.59 8.40 26.30
CA ARG A 150 -5.79 9.47 27.28
C ARG A 150 -6.88 9.14 28.28
N GLU A 151 -7.97 8.54 27.81
CA GLU A 151 -9.09 8.08 28.64
C GLU A 151 -8.84 6.74 29.34
N GLY A 152 -7.63 6.17 29.22
CA GLY A 152 -7.25 4.92 29.87
C GLY A 152 -8.00 3.67 29.35
N LYS A 153 -8.66 3.77 28.20
CA LYS A 153 -9.43 2.66 27.59
C LYS A 153 -8.54 1.64 26.86
N ILE A 154 -7.34 2.06 26.45
CA ILE A 154 -6.29 1.19 25.88
C ILE A 154 -4.93 1.55 26.46
N GLN A 155 -4.01 0.57 26.46
CA GLN A 155 -2.64 0.77 26.93
C GLN A 155 -1.81 1.60 25.92
N ARG A 156 -0.71 2.20 26.38
CA ARG A 156 0.19 3.01 25.53
C ARG A 156 1.13 2.17 24.66
N ASP A 157 1.44 0.95 25.09
CA ASP A 157 2.34 -0.01 24.44
C ASP A 157 1.62 -0.91 23.41
N ILE A 158 0.44 -0.52 22.95
CA ILE A 158 -0.27 -1.27 21.91
C ILE A 158 0.61 -1.44 20.67
N LYS A 159 0.40 -2.55 19.95
CA LYS A 159 1.01 -2.76 18.63
C LYS A 159 0.39 -1.79 17.62
N LEU A 160 0.90 -0.55 17.59
CA LEU A 160 0.34 0.57 16.83
C LEU A 160 0.15 0.24 15.35
N LEU A 161 1.19 -0.31 14.70
CA LEU A 161 1.12 -0.71 13.30
C LEU A 161 -0.04 -1.68 13.06
N GLN A 162 -0.20 -2.71 13.90
CA GLN A 162 -1.28 -3.69 13.76
C GLN A 162 -2.66 -3.07 13.98
N ALA A 163 -2.79 -2.12 14.91
CA ALA A 163 -4.03 -1.36 15.08
C ALA A 163 -4.38 -0.54 13.83
N LEU A 164 -3.38 0.05 13.17
CA LEU A 164 -3.56 0.83 11.95
C LEU A 164 -3.81 -0.01 10.70
N LEU A 165 -3.40 -1.28 10.68
CA LEU A 165 -3.51 -2.17 9.51
C LEU A 165 -4.94 -2.70 9.26
N GLY A 166 -5.83 -2.66 10.26
CA GLY A 166 -7.18 -3.25 10.14
C GLY A 166 -8.06 -2.62 9.05
N GLY A 167 -9.00 -3.38 8.49
CA GLY A 167 -10.03 -2.83 7.60
C GLY A 167 -10.91 -1.81 8.34
N SER A 168 -11.50 -0.83 7.63
CA SER A 168 -12.27 0.26 8.26
C SER A 168 -13.38 -0.23 9.18
N LYS A 169 -14.11 -1.28 8.79
CA LYS A 169 -15.14 -1.91 9.63
C LYS A 169 -14.55 -2.48 10.92
N ILE A 170 -13.44 -3.22 10.83
CA ILE A 170 -12.77 -3.83 11.97
C ILE A 170 -12.25 -2.75 12.93
N PHE A 171 -11.60 -1.72 12.39
CA PHE A 171 -11.11 -0.59 13.19
C PHE A 171 -12.27 0.12 13.91
N SER A 172 -13.34 0.43 13.17
CA SER A 172 -14.52 1.11 13.70
C SER A 172 -15.18 0.30 14.82
N THR A 173 -15.45 -0.98 14.61
CA THR A 173 -16.03 -1.83 15.65
C THR A 173 -15.13 -1.91 16.89
N ARG A 174 -13.81 -2.05 16.71
CA ARG A 174 -12.89 -2.28 17.82
C ARG A 174 -12.59 -1.04 18.64
N TYR A 175 -12.41 0.11 18.00
CA TYR A 175 -11.89 1.32 18.64
C TYR A 175 -12.87 2.49 18.65
N VAL A 176 -13.88 2.51 17.77
CA VAL A 176 -14.84 3.62 17.68
C VAL A 176 -16.16 3.23 18.35
N LEU A 177 -16.92 2.32 17.73
CA LEU A 177 -18.26 1.94 18.19
C LEU A 177 -18.25 1.35 19.60
N ARG A 178 -17.23 0.56 19.94
CA ARG A 178 -17.06 -0.03 21.27
C ARG A 178 -16.98 1.02 22.39
N HIS A 179 -16.48 2.21 22.08
CA HIS A 179 -16.21 3.25 23.06
C HIS A 179 -17.06 4.51 22.84
N ALA A 180 -17.96 4.53 21.87
CA ALA A 180 -18.71 5.73 21.47
C ALA A 180 -19.61 6.29 22.59
N ASN A 181 -20.17 5.43 23.45
CA ASN A 181 -21.01 5.87 24.57
C ASN A 181 -20.17 6.44 25.72
N ASP A 182 -19.04 5.79 26.04
CA ASP A 182 -18.19 6.18 27.17
C ASP A 182 -17.26 7.34 26.83
N VAL A 183 -16.81 7.42 25.57
CA VAL A 183 -15.85 8.39 25.06
C VAL A 183 -16.34 8.92 23.70
N PRO A 184 -17.34 9.81 23.67
CA PRO A 184 -17.93 10.29 22.42
C PRO A 184 -16.93 10.95 21.45
N ASP A 185 -15.82 11.47 21.96
CA ASP A 185 -14.77 12.10 21.17
C ASP A 185 -14.05 11.13 20.22
N VAL A 186 -14.12 9.80 20.41
CA VAL A 186 -13.59 8.84 19.43
C VAL A 186 -14.34 8.89 18.10
N VAL A 187 -15.63 9.22 18.12
CA VAL A 187 -16.43 9.37 16.89
C VAL A 187 -15.96 10.61 16.13
N LYS A 188 -15.84 11.74 16.84
CA LYS A 188 -15.33 13.00 16.27
C LYS A 188 -13.91 12.84 15.71
N ALA A 189 -13.04 12.13 16.43
CA ALA A 189 -11.69 11.82 15.97
C ALA A 189 -11.69 10.97 14.68
N TYR A 190 -12.56 9.96 14.60
CA TYR A 190 -12.66 9.09 13.44
C TYR A 190 -13.21 9.81 12.19
N GLU A 191 -14.10 10.78 12.39
CA GLU A 191 -14.63 11.66 11.33
C GLU A 191 -13.64 12.74 10.88
N GLY A 192 -12.47 12.83 11.54
CA GLY A 192 -11.41 13.79 11.20
C GLY A 192 -11.61 15.19 11.80
N ALA A 193 -12.54 15.35 12.75
CA ALA A 193 -12.77 16.61 13.46
C ALA A 193 -11.71 16.89 14.56
N ILE A 194 -10.91 15.88 14.92
CA ILE A 194 -9.80 16.01 15.87
C ILE A 194 -8.50 15.58 15.18
N LEU A 195 -7.67 16.56 14.83
CA LEU A 195 -6.34 16.32 14.25
C LEU A 195 -5.28 16.78 15.26
N ARG A 196 -4.90 15.91 16.21
CA ARG A 196 -3.65 16.09 16.95
C ARG A 196 -2.81 14.81 16.89
N PRO A 197 -1.52 14.89 16.51
CA PRO A 197 -0.64 13.73 16.50
C PRO A 197 -0.39 13.20 17.92
N LEU A 198 0.03 11.94 18.00
CA LEU A 198 0.46 11.27 19.22
C LEU A 198 1.64 12.06 19.81
N ALA A 199 1.43 12.75 20.93
CA ALA A 199 2.53 13.28 21.71
C ALA A 199 3.07 12.12 22.56
N HIS A 200 4.31 11.72 22.27
CA HIS A 200 5.09 10.78 23.08
C HIS A 200 5.60 11.49 24.33
#